data_AF-A0A956H9G7-F1
#
_entry.id   AF-A0A956H9G7-F1
#
_cell.length_a   1.000
_cell.length_b   1.000
_cell.length_c   1.000
_cell.angle_alpha   90.00
_cell.angle_beta   90.00
_cell.angle_gamma   90.00
#
_symmetry.space_group_name_H-M   'P 1'
#
loop_
_entity.id
_entity.type
_entity.pdbx_description
1 polymer ?
#
loop_
_entity_poly.entity_id
_entity_poly.type
_entity_poly.pdbx_seq_one_letter_code
_entity_poly.pdbx_strand_id
1 'polypeptide(L)'
;VDDQVDDLAIGEGRFLVTAAGVGAVELPAPTEQCPDLEALANQDADTWTLLGVAADDGVVARWRSSADNDVFVWQVSPGPAGAFPASLGEPLERVQVVADGQFLLTPVLVQPAVDPRLEIRFDQDEDSLSLPGHYADLEARDEDDQPLAYLFGSLAAGDRLKSGVTLSAAGHDFAMPPIETVGEDRIASLELIPAYFSGDRASREWASPVGVLAITRDAEGERIVGAPIEWSLTRGVLDVRVADPGDVLSLADTCRASPDEDPEPRGATVEASVAGLVTSIDLEWTAVPGEVPVPDSTNPNCVGSSCSCSTDAEPEGSLAAALGLLLLGLGRRRRSSDAQVSPGRKRS
;
A
#
# COMPACT_ATOMS: atom_id res chain seq x y z
N VAL A 1 -53.97 -4.59 -36.29
CA VAL A 1 -52.70 -3.90 -35.94
C VAL A 1 -52.92 -3.36 -34.54
N ASP A 2 -53.39 -4.17 -33.59
CA ASP A 2 -52.72 -5.30 -32.91
C ASP A 2 -51.42 -4.90 -32.23
N ASP A 3 -51.62 -4.36 -31.03
CA ASP A 3 -50.78 -4.47 -29.86
C ASP A 3 -50.40 -5.93 -29.60
N GLN A 4 -49.11 -6.25 -29.67
CA GLN A 4 -48.44 -7.23 -28.81
C GLN A 4 -46.96 -6.84 -28.69
N VAL A 5 -46.64 -6.03 -27.68
CA VAL A 5 -45.30 -6.05 -27.08
C VAL A 5 -45.38 -7.15 -26.05
N ASP A 6 -44.86 -8.33 -26.40
CA ASP A 6 -44.71 -9.43 -25.45
C ASP A 6 -43.81 -8.98 -24.30
N ASP A 7 -44.27 -9.30 -23.09
CA ASP A 7 -43.58 -9.16 -21.82
C ASP A 7 -42.15 -9.72 -21.88
N LEU A 8 -41.17 -8.84 -22.02
CA LEU A 8 -39.82 -9.12 -21.52
C LEU A 8 -39.83 -8.81 -20.02
N ALA A 9 -40.09 -9.85 -19.22
CA ALA A 9 -39.86 -9.82 -17.79
C ALA A 9 -38.40 -9.45 -17.52
N ILE A 10 -38.16 -8.19 -17.18
CA ILE A 10 -36.89 -7.71 -16.65
C ILE A 10 -36.84 -8.24 -15.21
N GLY A 11 -35.97 -9.21 -14.94
CA GLY A 11 -35.73 -9.70 -13.58
C GLY A 11 -35.27 -8.56 -12.65
N GLU A 12 -35.56 -8.69 -11.36
CA GLU A 12 -35.09 -7.76 -10.33
C GLU A 12 -33.56 -7.60 -10.43
N GLY A 13 -33.08 -6.35 -10.46
CA GLY A 13 -31.64 -6.02 -10.48
C GLY A 13 -31.04 -5.55 -11.80
N ARG A 14 -31.83 -5.35 -12.88
CA ARG A 14 -31.32 -4.85 -14.17
C ARG A 14 -31.78 -3.42 -14.48
N PHE A 15 -30.83 -2.54 -14.76
CA PHE A 15 -31.09 -1.19 -15.26
C PHE A 15 -31.22 -1.21 -16.79
N LEU A 16 -32.27 -0.57 -17.31
CA LEU A 16 -32.42 -0.30 -18.74
C LEU A 16 -31.93 1.12 -19.03
N VAL A 17 -30.82 1.25 -19.75
CA VAL A 17 -30.35 2.55 -20.27
C VAL A 17 -31.23 2.92 -21.47
N THR A 18 -32.07 3.94 -21.33
CA THR A 18 -33.07 4.31 -22.34
C THR A 18 -32.55 5.30 -23.39
N ALA A 19 -31.44 5.99 -23.12
CA ALA A 19 -30.68 6.80 -24.09
C ALA A 19 -29.28 7.16 -23.55
N ALA A 20 -28.32 7.35 -24.46
CA ALA A 20 -26.96 7.80 -24.15
C ALA A 20 -26.91 9.33 -23.89
N GLY A 21 -26.25 9.75 -22.80
CA GLY A 21 -26.03 11.16 -22.47
C GLY A 21 -24.85 11.79 -23.24
N VAL A 22 -24.71 13.12 -23.18
CA VAL A 22 -23.54 13.82 -23.75
C VAL A 22 -22.29 13.39 -22.96
N GLY A 23 -21.35 12.72 -23.63
CA GLY A 23 -20.16 12.12 -23.03
C GLY A 23 -20.24 10.60 -22.82
N ALA A 24 -21.36 9.95 -23.18
CA ALA A 24 -21.44 8.51 -23.21
C ALA A 24 -20.62 7.93 -24.36
N VAL A 25 -19.69 7.02 -24.04
CA VAL A 25 -19.03 6.17 -25.03
C VAL A 25 -19.99 5.04 -25.34
N GLU A 26 -20.44 4.96 -26.59
CA GLU A 26 -21.14 3.78 -27.09
C GLU A 26 -20.12 2.63 -27.08
N LEU A 27 -20.26 1.70 -26.14
CA LEU A 27 -19.61 0.41 -26.28
C LEU A 27 -20.38 -0.31 -27.39
N PRO A 28 -19.83 -0.48 -28.60
CA PRO A 28 -20.47 -1.35 -29.57
C PRO A 28 -20.69 -2.69 -28.87
N ALA A 29 -21.91 -3.25 -28.97
CA ALA A 29 -22.23 -4.58 -28.47
C ALA A 29 -21.02 -5.49 -28.74
N PRO A 30 -20.46 -6.17 -27.73
CA PRO A 30 -19.13 -6.77 -27.82
C PRO A 30 -19.07 -7.60 -29.09
N THR A 31 -18.43 -7.05 -30.12
CA THR A 31 -18.16 -7.80 -31.32
C THR A 31 -17.09 -8.78 -30.89
N GLU A 32 -17.41 -10.08 -30.95
CA GLU A 32 -16.44 -11.18 -30.95
C GLU A 32 -15.46 -10.99 -32.13
N GLN A 33 -14.61 -9.99 -32.04
CA GLN A 33 -13.44 -9.84 -32.87
C GLN A 33 -12.29 -10.16 -31.93
N CYS A 34 -11.59 -11.25 -32.21
CA CYS A 34 -10.30 -11.52 -31.57
C CYS A 34 -9.47 -10.25 -31.75
N PRO A 35 -9.17 -9.54 -30.66
CA PRO A 35 -8.54 -8.23 -30.77
C PRO A 35 -7.15 -8.41 -31.39
N ASP A 36 -6.73 -7.44 -32.19
CA ASP A 36 -5.36 -7.37 -32.67
C ASP A 36 -4.46 -7.13 -31.45
N LEU A 37 -3.82 -8.20 -30.99
CA LEU A 37 -3.00 -8.22 -29.77
C LEU A 37 -1.79 -7.27 -29.89
N GLU A 38 -1.27 -7.03 -31.10
CA GLU A 38 -0.20 -6.06 -31.34
C GLU A 38 -0.69 -4.61 -31.19
N ALA A 39 -1.97 -4.34 -31.47
CA ALA A 39 -2.56 -3.02 -31.28
C ALA A 39 -2.79 -2.68 -29.80
N LEU A 40 -3.02 -3.69 -28.95
CA LEU A 40 -3.22 -3.53 -27.51
C LEU A 40 -1.92 -3.20 -26.78
N ALA A 41 -0.81 -3.83 -27.18
CA ALA A 41 0.51 -3.56 -26.62
C ALA A 41 1.00 -2.11 -26.86
N ASN A 42 0.33 -1.37 -27.75
CA ASN A 42 0.65 0.02 -28.10
C ASN A 42 -0.38 1.04 -27.59
N GLN A 43 -1.32 0.66 -26.72
CA GLN A 43 -2.26 1.61 -26.13
C GLN A 43 -1.61 2.48 -25.05
N ASP A 44 -2.02 3.75 -25.00
CA ASP A 44 -1.63 4.67 -23.92
C ASP A 44 -2.15 4.12 -22.58
N ALA A 45 -1.39 4.36 -21.49
CA ALA A 45 -1.64 3.82 -20.15
C ALA A 45 -3.03 4.14 -19.55
N ASP A 46 -3.75 5.11 -20.12
CA ASP A 46 -5.07 5.55 -19.66
C ASP A 46 -6.24 4.89 -20.42
N THR A 47 -5.97 3.94 -21.31
CA THR A 47 -7.00 3.24 -22.10
C THR A 47 -7.23 1.83 -21.55
N TRP A 48 -8.48 1.50 -21.25
CA TRP A 48 -8.89 0.15 -20.83
C TRP A 48 -9.57 -0.57 -21.99
N THR A 49 -9.13 -1.78 -22.29
CA THR A 49 -9.80 -2.66 -23.26
C THR A 49 -10.30 -3.92 -22.57
N LEU A 50 -11.55 -4.30 -22.85
CA LEU A 50 -12.10 -5.58 -22.42
C LEU A 50 -11.80 -6.64 -23.49
N LEU A 51 -11.09 -7.70 -23.09
CA LEU A 51 -10.68 -8.78 -23.97
C LEU A 51 -11.43 -10.06 -23.58
N GLY A 52 -12.14 -10.65 -24.53
CA GLY A 52 -12.64 -12.01 -24.38
C GLY A 52 -11.52 -13.00 -24.68
N VAL A 53 -11.14 -13.81 -23.69
CA VAL A 53 -10.09 -14.84 -23.81
C VAL A 53 -10.72 -16.19 -23.51
N ALA A 54 -10.45 -17.21 -24.32
CA ALA A 54 -10.88 -18.56 -24.00
C ALA A 54 -9.98 -19.14 -22.90
N ALA A 55 -10.55 -19.91 -21.96
CA ALA A 55 -9.80 -20.44 -20.83
C ALA A 55 -8.62 -21.36 -21.24
N ASP A 56 -8.66 -21.96 -22.44
CA ASP A 56 -7.63 -22.82 -23.00
C ASP A 56 -6.51 -22.07 -23.77
N ASP A 57 -6.60 -20.75 -23.93
CA ASP A 57 -5.61 -19.90 -24.63
C ASP A 57 -4.35 -19.61 -23.79
N GLY A 58 -3.92 -20.58 -22.97
CA GLY A 58 -2.75 -20.45 -22.11
C GLY A 58 -2.98 -19.54 -20.89
N VAL A 59 -4.24 -19.36 -20.48
CA VAL A 59 -4.60 -18.69 -19.23
C VAL A 59 -4.07 -19.50 -18.05
N VAL A 60 -3.42 -18.83 -17.11
CA VAL A 60 -2.88 -19.44 -15.90
C VAL A 60 -3.25 -18.64 -14.67
N ALA A 61 -3.48 -19.32 -13.55
CA ALA A 61 -3.70 -18.65 -12.28
C ALA A 61 -2.38 -18.36 -11.56
N ARG A 62 -2.31 -17.22 -10.89
CA ARG A 62 -1.17 -16.72 -10.13
C ARG A 62 -1.65 -16.05 -8.85
N TRP A 63 -0.73 -15.86 -7.91
CA TRP A 63 -1.01 -15.11 -6.70
C TRP A 63 -0.62 -13.65 -6.86
N ARG A 64 -1.28 -12.77 -6.12
CA ARG A 64 -0.90 -11.38 -5.92
C ARG A 64 -0.96 -11.07 -4.43
N SER A 65 -0.05 -10.23 -3.92
CA SER A 65 -0.05 -9.83 -2.51
C SER A 65 -1.13 -8.79 -2.19
N SER A 66 -1.47 -8.61 -0.91
CA SER A 66 -2.36 -7.53 -0.45
C SER A 66 -1.89 -6.17 -0.93
N ALA A 67 -0.62 -5.85 -0.68
CA ALA A 67 -0.01 -4.60 -1.11
C ALA A 67 -0.20 -4.34 -2.61
N ASP A 68 -0.01 -5.36 -3.44
CA ASP A 68 -0.24 -5.25 -4.88
C ASP A 68 -1.73 -5.11 -5.22
N ASN A 69 -2.61 -5.87 -4.55
CA ASN A 69 -4.05 -5.80 -4.75
C ASN A 69 -4.62 -4.43 -4.37
N ASP A 70 -4.10 -3.83 -3.30
CA ASP A 70 -4.60 -2.56 -2.81
C ASP A 70 -4.39 -1.45 -3.83
N VAL A 71 -3.23 -1.46 -4.51
CA VAL A 71 -2.93 -0.58 -5.65
C VAL A 71 -3.98 -0.69 -6.75
N PHE A 72 -4.44 -1.89 -7.08
CA PHE A 72 -5.38 -2.09 -8.17
C PHE A 72 -6.85 -1.91 -7.80
N VAL A 73 -7.25 -2.24 -6.57
CA VAL A 73 -8.66 -2.28 -6.15
C VAL A 73 -9.11 -0.95 -5.55
N TRP A 74 -8.26 -0.28 -4.76
CA TRP A 74 -8.66 0.94 -4.05
C TRP A 74 -8.62 2.20 -4.89
N GLN A 75 -8.41 2.07 -6.20
CA GLN A 75 -8.11 3.20 -7.06
C GLN A 75 -6.94 3.97 -6.43
N VAL A 76 -5.81 3.31 -6.12
CA VAL A 76 -4.63 4.01 -5.59
C VAL A 76 -3.44 3.87 -6.55
N SER A 77 -2.69 4.93 -6.69
CA SER A 77 -1.47 5.06 -7.49
C SER A 77 -0.29 5.30 -6.54
N PRO A 78 0.92 4.82 -6.83
CA PRO A 78 2.09 5.13 -6.03
C PRO A 78 2.60 6.58 -6.17
N GLY A 79 1.83 7.48 -6.80
CA GLY A 79 2.14 8.90 -6.92
C GLY A 79 1.80 9.49 -8.29
N PRO A 80 2.48 10.60 -8.67
CA PRO A 80 2.45 11.14 -10.02
C PRO A 80 2.72 10.08 -11.10
N ALA A 81 2.15 10.28 -12.28
CA ALA A 81 2.35 9.39 -13.42
C ALA A 81 3.84 9.09 -13.67
N GLY A 82 4.19 7.80 -13.77
CA GLY A 82 5.54 7.32 -14.10
C GLY A 82 6.43 6.91 -12.91
N ALA A 83 5.94 6.96 -11.67
CA ALA A 83 6.69 6.58 -10.46
C ALA A 83 6.67 5.07 -10.11
N PHE A 84 6.00 4.23 -10.89
CA PHE A 84 5.88 2.79 -10.60
C PHE A 84 7.24 2.08 -10.68
N PRO A 85 7.67 1.35 -9.64
CA PRO A 85 8.61 0.26 -9.84
C PRO A 85 7.97 -0.73 -10.81
N ALA A 86 8.72 -1.16 -11.84
CA ALA A 86 8.17 -2.08 -12.84
C ALA A 86 7.58 -3.35 -12.21
N SER A 87 8.10 -3.79 -11.06
CA SER A 87 7.66 -4.99 -10.35
C SER A 87 6.36 -4.85 -9.56
N LEU A 88 5.85 -3.64 -9.33
CA LEU A 88 4.65 -3.46 -8.50
C LEU A 88 3.42 -3.97 -9.27
N GLY A 89 2.65 -4.83 -8.64
CA GLY A 89 1.46 -5.42 -9.24
C GLY A 89 1.67 -6.63 -10.14
N GLU A 90 2.93 -7.03 -10.34
CA GLU A 90 3.24 -8.24 -11.09
C GLU A 90 2.78 -9.49 -10.32
N PRO A 91 2.11 -10.45 -10.99
CA PRO A 91 1.73 -11.71 -10.37
C PRO A 91 2.96 -12.47 -9.87
N LEU A 92 2.83 -13.10 -8.70
CA LEU A 92 3.89 -13.86 -8.06
C LEU A 92 4.04 -15.23 -8.73
N GLU A 93 5.22 -15.48 -9.33
CA GLU A 93 5.57 -16.80 -9.89
C GLU A 93 5.84 -17.83 -8.79
N ARG A 94 6.42 -17.37 -7.68
CA ARG A 94 6.67 -18.12 -6.46
C ARG A 94 6.20 -17.29 -5.28
N VAL A 95 5.53 -17.93 -4.33
CA VAL A 95 5.07 -17.27 -3.11
C VAL A 95 5.86 -17.78 -1.92
N GLN A 96 6.62 -16.87 -1.33
CA GLN A 96 7.24 -17.05 -0.02
C GLN A 96 6.47 -16.23 1.00
N VAL A 97 6.07 -16.85 2.12
CA VAL A 97 5.47 -16.13 3.26
C VAL A 97 6.35 -16.29 4.49
N VAL A 98 6.48 -15.24 5.30
CA VAL A 98 7.18 -15.36 6.58
C VAL A 98 6.41 -16.31 7.49
N ALA A 99 7.11 -17.28 8.07
CA ALA A 99 6.54 -18.21 9.04
C ALA A 99 5.90 -17.45 10.21
N ASP A 100 4.70 -17.86 10.59
CA ASP A 100 3.86 -17.26 11.64
C ASP A 100 3.45 -15.79 11.36
N GLY A 101 3.85 -15.23 10.22
CA GLY A 101 3.41 -13.93 9.74
C GLY A 101 2.02 -14.00 9.11
N GLN A 102 1.21 -12.97 9.35
CA GLN A 102 -0.07 -12.85 8.67
C GLN A 102 0.17 -12.46 7.21
N PHE A 103 -0.60 -13.02 6.28
CA PHE A 103 -0.56 -12.65 4.87
C PHE A 103 -1.97 -12.60 4.29
N LEU A 104 -2.11 -11.85 3.20
CA LEU A 104 -3.26 -11.88 2.32
C LEU A 104 -2.77 -12.10 0.88
N LEU A 105 -3.37 -13.07 0.19
CA LEU A 105 -3.07 -13.40 -1.19
C LEU A 105 -4.36 -13.51 -2.00
N THR A 106 -4.42 -12.80 -3.11
CA THR A 106 -5.55 -12.84 -4.05
C THR A 106 -5.13 -13.61 -5.29
N PRO A 107 -5.94 -14.57 -5.77
CA PRO A 107 -5.71 -15.22 -7.04
C PRO A 107 -6.01 -14.24 -8.19
N VAL A 108 -5.21 -14.33 -9.25
CA VAL A 108 -5.41 -13.58 -10.48
C VAL A 108 -5.21 -14.51 -11.67
N LEU A 109 -5.99 -14.33 -12.73
CA LEU A 109 -5.83 -15.05 -13.98
C LEU A 109 -5.08 -14.16 -14.96
N VAL A 110 -4.04 -14.71 -15.58
CA VAL A 110 -3.15 -13.97 -16.47
C VAL A 110 -2.97 -14.73 -17.77
N GLN A 111 -2.73 -13.98 -18.85
CA GLN A 111 -2.42 -14.54 -20.16
C GLN A 111 -1.00 -14.15 -20.60
N PRO A 112 0.03 -14.95 -20.23
CA PRO A 112 1.43 -14.61 -20.45
C PRO A 112 1.81 -14.47 -21.92
N ALA A 113 1.02 -15.04 -22.84
CA ALA A 113 1.27 -15.00 -24.28
C ALA A 113 1.00 -13.63 -24.93
N VAL A 114 0.25 -12.75 -24.26
CA VAL A 114 -0.12 -11.42 -24.78
C VAL A 114 0.69 -10.33 -24.06
N ASP A 115 0.53 -10.26 -22.74
CA ASP A 115 1.23 -9.35 -21.84
C ASP A 115 1.19 -9.98 -20.43
N PRO A 116 2.31 -10.15 -19.71
CA PRO A 116 2.32 -10.70 -18.35
C PRO A 116 1.51 -9.85 -17.34
N ARG A 117 1.13 -8.62 -17.68
CA ARG A 117 0.32 -7.71 -16.86
C ARG A 117 -1.16 -7.72 -17.23
N LEU A 118 -1.54 -8.40 -18.32
CA LEU A 118 -2.94 -8.55 -18.67
C LEU A 118 -3.61 -9.50 -17.67
N GLU A 119 -4.47 -8.91 -16.83
CA GLU A 119 -5.33 -9.62 -15.90
C GLU A 119 -6.69 -9.91 -16.55
N ILE A 120 -7.12 -11.15 -16.45
CA ILE A 120 -8.45 -11.59 -16.87
C ILE A 120 -9.33 -11.62 -15.63
N ARG A 121 -10.39 -10.80 -15.64
CA ARG A 121 -11.36 -10.73 -14.55
C ARG A 121 -12.62 -11.51 -14.92
N PHE A 122 -13.05 -12.35 -14.00
CA PHE A 122 -14.32 -13.05 -14.03
C PHE A 122 -15.27 -12.46 -12.99
N ASP A 123 -16.49 -12.98 -12.94
CA ASP A 123 -17.47 -12.61 -11.93
C ASP A 123 -16.97 -13.08 -10.55
N GLN A 124 -16.57 -12.14 -9.69
CA GLN A 124 -15.99 -12.45 -8.37
C GLN A 124 -16.96 -13.22 -7.48
N ASP A 125 -18.27 -13.10 -7.74
CA ASP A 125 -19.30 -13.81 -6.98
C ASP A 125 -19.38 -15.31 -7.33
N GLU A 126 -18.80 -15.73 -8.46
CA GLU A 126 -18.76 -17.13 -8.91
C GLU A 126 -17.37 -17.79 -8.72
N ASP A 127 -16.34 -16.99 -8.41
CA ASP A 127 -14.98 -17.47 -8.21
C ASP A 127 -14.84 -18.14 -6.83
N SER A 128 -14.19 -19.30 -6.78
CA SER A 128 -13.96 -20.00 -5.51
C SER A 128 -12.58 -20.67 -5.44
N LEU A 129 -12.04 -20.76 -4.22
CA LEU A 129 -10.79 -21.45 -3.94
C LEU A 129 -11.08 -22.82 -3.33
N SER A 130 -10.51 -23.87 -3.91
CA SER A 130 -10.48 -25.19 -3.29
C SER A 130 -9.15 -25.40 -2.58
N LEU A 131 -9.19 -25.66 -1.28
CA LEU A 131 -8.01 -25.86 -0.43
C LEU A 131 -7.93 -27.30 0.11
N PRO A 132 -6.73 -27.86 0.34
CA PRO A 132 -6.60 -29.09 1.11
C PRO A 132 -7.18 -28.92 2.52
N GLY A 133 -7.92 -29.91 3.01
CA GLY A 133 -8.81 -29.73 4.18
C GLY A 133 -8.13 -29.30 5.49
N HIS A 134 -6.83 -29.49 5.67
CA HIS A 134 -6.10 -28.98 6.84
C HIS A 134 -5.69 -27.50 6.73
N TYR A 135 -6.00 -26.85 5.61
CA TYR A 135 -5.80 -25.42 5.36
C TYR A 135 -7.12 -24.66 5.13
N ALA A 136 -8.26 -25.28 5.45
CA ALA A 136 -9.57 -24.65 5.28
C ALA A 136 -9.69 -23.33 6.05
N ASP A 137 -8.99 -23.20 7.18
CA ASP A 137 -8.99 -21.99 8.00
C ASP A 137 -8.28 -20.78 7.34
N LEU A 138 -7.60 -20.97 6.21
CA LEU A 138 -7.00 -19.89 5.41
C LEU A 138 -7.98 -19.29 4.38
N GLU A 139 -9.11 -19.97 4.15
CA GLU A 139 -10.16 -19.47 3.27
C GLU A 139 -10.83 -18.26 3.92
N ALA A 140 -10.71 -17.10 3.29
CA ALA A 140 -11.41 -15.94 3.76
C ALA A 140 -12.91 -16.08 3.53
N ARG A 141 -13.70 -15.45 4.41
CA ARG A 141 -15.16 -15.52 4.36
C ARG A 141 -15.78 -14.14 4.53
N ASP A 142 -16.90 -13.91 3.87
CA ASP A 142 -17.66 -12.67 4.01
C ASP A 142 -18.52 -12.66 5.31
N GLU A 143 -19.34 -11.62 5.46
CA GLU A 143 -20.23 -11.46 6.62
C GLU A 143 -21.32 -12.55 6.69
N ASP A 144 -21.61 -13.23 5.58
CA ASP A 144 -22.60 -14.30 5.44
C ASP A 144 -21.95 -15.72 5.45
N ASP A 145 -20.68 -15.80 5.87
CA ASP A 145 -19.88 -17.04 5.94
C ASP A 145 -19.69 -17.71 4.57
N GLN A 146 -19.83 -16.96 3.47
CA GLN A 146 -19.54 -17.44 2.13
C GLN A 146 -18.03 -17.35 1.86
N PRO A 147 -17.44 -18.36 1.20
CA PRO A 147 -16.03 -18.34 0.86
C PRO A 147 -15.73 -17.24 -0.15
N LEU A 148 -14.67 -16.48 0.11
CA LEU A 148 -14.16 -15.47 -0.79
C LEU A 148 -12.94 -16.02 -1.53
N ALA A 149 -12.74 -15.60 -2.77
CA ALA A 149 -11.57 -15.97 -3.56
C ALA A 149 -10.32 -15.21 -3.12
N TYR A 150 -9.91 -15.31 -1.85
CA TYR A 150 -8.58 -14.91 -1.37
C TYR A 150 -8.19 -15.72 -0.13
N LEU A 151 -6.87 -15.82 0.11
CA LEU A 151 -6.32 -16.46 1.31
C LEU A 151 -5.92 -15.40 2.32
N PHE A 152 -6.34 -15.57 3.56
CA PHE A 152 -5.93 -14.73 4.68
C PHE A 152 -5.60 -15.61 5.89
N GLY A 153 -4.43 -15.39 6.48
CA GLY A 153 -4.04 -16.14 7.68
C GLY A 153 -2.54 -16.18 7.89
N SER A 154 -2.07 -17.20 8.59
CA SER A 154 -0.65 -17.44 8.85
C SER A 154 -0.32 -18.92 8.63
N LEU A 155 0.93 -19.21 8.31
CA LEU A 155 1.43 -20.58 8.14
C LEU A 155 2.58 -20.84 9.11
N ALA A 156 2.59 -22.00 9.76
CA ALA A 156 3.64 -22.33 10.72
C ALA A 156 4.97 -22.63 10.02
N ALA A 157 6.08 -22.45 10.72
CA ALA A 157 7.40 -22.74 10.18
C ALA A 157 7.51 -24.18 9.62
N GLY A 158 7.83 -24.29 8.33
CA GLY A 158 7.97 -25.56 7.62
C GLY A 158 6.70 -26.01 6.90
N ASP A 159 5.57 -25.33 7.09
CA ASP A 159 4.35 -25.55 6.32
C ASP A 159 4.57 -25.16 4.86
N ARG A 160 3.98 -25.97 3.97
CA ARG A 160 4.12 -25.80 2.53
C ARG A 160 2.81 -26.20 1.84
N LEU A 161 2.15 -25.22 1.25
CA LEU A 161 0.96 -25.40 0.43
C LEU A 161 1.39 -25.81 -0.99
N LYS A 162 1.99 -27.01 -1.13
CA LYS A 162 2.70 -27.40 -2.36
C LYS A 162 1.81 -27.80 -3.53
N SER A 163 0.59 -28.23 -3.27
CA SER A 163 -0.28 -28.83 -4.29
C SER A 163 -1.72 -28.86 -3.83
N GLY A 164 -2.65 -28.62 -4.76
CA GLY A 164 -4.08 -28.83 -4.54
C GLY A 164 -4.85 -27.57 -4.16
N VAL A 165 -4.25 -26.38 -4.31
CA VAL A 165 -5.05 -25.15 -4.39
C VAL A 165 -5.48 -24.96 -5.84
N THR A 166 -6.79 -24.90 -6.04
CA THR A 166 -7.41 -24.69 -7.33
C THR A 166 -8.29 -23.47 -7.25
N LEU A 167 -8.16 -22.56 -8.22
CA LEU A 167 -9.15 -21.52 -8.48
C LEU A 167 -10.17 -22.08 -9.46
N SER A 168 -11.44 -22.11 -9.08
CA SER A 168 -12.55 -22.40 -9.99
C SER A 168 -13.17 -21.07 -10.43
N ALA A 169 -13.07 -20.76 -11.72
CA ALA A 169 -13.56 -19.51 -12.33
C ALA A 169 -14.19 -19.79 -13.70
N ALA A 170 -15.38 -19.25 -13.96
CA ALA A 170 -16.15 -19.45 -15.19
C ALA A 170 -16.30 -20.93 -15.64
N GLY A 171 -16.45 -21.85 -14.68
CA GLY A 171 -16.58 -23.29 -14.94
C GLY A 171 -15.27 -24.00 -15.32
N HIS A 172 -14.13 -23.33 -15.14
CA HIS A 172 -12.80 -23.90 -15.35
C HIS A 172 -12.00 -23.94 -14.05
N ASP A 173 -11.16 -24.96 -13.92
CA ASP A 173 -10.27 -25.16 -12.78
C ASP A 173 -8.84 -24.82 -13.16
N PHE A 174 -8.24 -23.87 -12.43
CA PHE A 174 -6.87 -23.42 -12.62
C PHE A 174 -6.02 -23.79 -11.41
N ALA A 175 -4.90 -24.47 -11.65
CA ALA A 175 -3.96 -24.80 -10.60
C ALA A 175 -3.21 -23.53 -10.12
N MET A 176 -3.20 -23.31 -8.81
CA MET A 176 -2.46 -22.20 -8.21
C MET A 176 -0.99 -22.59 -7.95
N PRO A 177 -0.04 -21.64 -8.05
CA PRO A 177 1.34 -21.86 -7.62
C PRO A 177 1.44 -22.21 -6.13
N PRO A 178 2.46 -22.98 -5.71
CA PRO A 178 2.62 -23.34 -4.31
C PRO A 178 3.04 -22.16 -3.43
N ILE A 179 2.63 -22.21 -2.16
CA ILE A 179 3.05 -21.26 -1.11
C ILE A 179 4.03 -21.97 -0.17
N GLU A 180 5.18 -21.35 0.09
CA GLU A 180 6.17 -21.86 1.04
C GLU A 180 6.44 -20.88 2.17
N THR A 181 6.61 -21.42 3.38
CA THR A 181 7.08 -20.63 4.52
C THR A 181 8.59 -20.46 4.50
N VAL A 182 9.03 -19.26 4.86
CA VAL A 182 10.44 -18.90 5.03
C VAL A 182 10.64 -18.23 6.39
N GLY A 183 11.86 -18.27 6.92
CA GLY A 183 12.21 -17.52 8.12
C GLY A 183 12.34 -16.02 7.82
N GLU A 184 12.07 -15.17 8.80
CA GLU A 184 12.26 -13.72 8.70
C GLU A 184 13.72 -13.35 8.33
N ASP A 185 14.69 -14.17 8.72
CA ASP A 185 16.11 -14.03 8.39
C ASP A 185 16.43 -14.15 6.89
N ARG A 186 15.46 -14.57 6.08
CA ARG A 186 15.56 -14.58 4.61
C ARG A 186 15.32 -13.22 3.97
N ILE A 187 14.72 -12.27 4.70
CA ILE A 187 14.46 -10.92 4.18
C ILE A 187 15.80 -10.19 4.05
N ALA A 188 16.17 -9.85 2.82
CA ALA A 188 17.42 -9.18 2.49
C ALA A 188 17.22 -7.71 2.13
N SER A 189 16.02 -7.30 1.71
CA SER A 189 15.71 -5.90 1.40
C SER A 189 14.31 -5.50 1.83
N LEU A 190 14.14 -4.22 2.19
CA LEU A 190 12.88 -3.55 2.49
C LEU A 190 12.81 -2.24 1.68
N GLU A 191 11.79 -2.12 0.84
CA GLU A 191 11.47 -0.94 0.02
C GLU A 191 10.12 -0.36 0.47
N LEU A 192 10.00 0.98 0.46
CA LEU A 192 8.77 1.68 0.80
C LEU A 192 8.25 2.45 -0.40
N ILE A 193 6.95 2.32 -0.66
CA ILE A 193 6.27 2.94 -1.80
C ILE A 193 5.12 3.78 -1.25
N PRO A 194 5.06 5.09 -1.52
CA PRO A 194 3.92 5.90 -1.10
C PRO A 194 2.71 5.56 -1.96
N ALA A 195 1.49 5.73 -1.46
CA ALA A 195 0.26 5.55 -2.20
C ALA A 195 -0.65 6.78 -2.11
N TYR A 196 -1.41 7.03 -3.17
CA TYR A 196 -2.30 8.17 -3.39
C TYR A 196 -3.57 7.69 -4.12
N PHE A 197 -4.72 8.34 -4.02
CA PHE A 197 -5.89 7.94 -4.83
C PHE A 197 -5.69 8.23 -6.34
N SER A 198 -6.32 7.43 -7.20
CA SER A 198 -6.43 7.55 -8.66
C SER A 198 -7.88 7.92 -9.02
N GLY A 199 -8.11 9.03 -9.74
CA GLY A 199 -9.44 9.44 -10.20
C GLY A 199 -9.61 10.96 -10.36
N ASP A 200 -10.77 11.46 -10.78
CA ASP A 200 -11.01 12.92 -10.94
C ASP A 200 -10.98 13.71 -9.61
N ARG A 201 -11.13 13.02 -8.47
CA ARG A 201 -10.83 13.57 -7.13
C ARG A 201 -9.33 13.51 -6.78
N ALA A 202 -8.50 12.84 -7.58
CA ALA A 202 -7.04 12.89 -7.53
C ALA A 202 -6.49 14.17 -8.18
N SER A 203 -7.13 15.31 -7.92
CA SER A 203 -7.06 16.51 -8.76
C SER A 203 -5.75 17.29 -8.70
N ARG A 204 -4.64 16.69 -8.26
CA ARG A 204 -3.28 17.23 -8.40
C ARG A 204 -2.20 16.21 -8.11
N GLU A 205 -1.08 16.39 -8.81
CA GLU A 205 0.21 15.69 -8.65
C GLU A 205 0.73 15.63 -7.19
N TRP A 206 0.19 16.46 -6.28
CA TRP A 206 0.65 16.65 -4.90
C TRP A 206 -0.47 16.56 -3.86
N ALA A 207 -1.41 15.62 -4.05
CA ALA A 207 -2.45 15.33 -3.06
C ALA A 207 -1.88 14.65 -1.80
N SER A 208 -2.64 14.64 -0.70
CA SER A 208 -2.24 13.91 0.51
C SER A 208 -2.01 12.42 0.20
N PRO A 209 -0.94 11.80 0.71
CA PRO A 209 -0.79 10.35 0.64
C PRO A 209 -1.91 9.67 1.41
N VAL A 210 -2.32 8.50 0.92
CA VAL A 210 -3.35 7.64 1.53
C VAL A 210 -2.72 6.41 2.21
N GLY A 211 -1.46 6.14 1.92
CA GLY A 211 -0.73 5.07 2.58
C GLY A 211 0.74 4.97 2.17
N VAL A 212 1.42 3.99 2.76
CA VAL A 212 2.76 3.52 2.37
C VAL A 212 2.73 1.98 2.35
N LEU A 213 3.22 1.39 1.28
CA LEU A 213 3.36 -0.05 1.11
C LEU A 213 4.79 -0.48 1.42
N ALA A 214 4.94 -1.59 2.13
CA ALA A 214 6.23 -2.23 2.37
C ALA A 214 6.45 -3.40 1.41
N ILE A 215 7.61 -3.36 0.74
CA ILE A 215 8.08 -4.41 -0.14
C ILE A 215 9.31 -5.08 0.43
N THR A 216 9.17 -6.33 0.90
CA THR A 216 10.25 -7.21 1.32
C THR A 216 10.61 -8.22 0.23
N ARG A 217 11.92 -8.50 0.13
CA ARG A 217 12.49 -9.47 -0.82
C ARG A 217 13.61 -10.29 -0.20
N ASP A 218 13.85 -11.47 -0.74
CA ASP A 218 15.03 -12.28 -0.42
C ASP A 218 16.30 -11.78 -1.14
N ALA A 219 17.42 -12.48 -0.93
CA ALA A 219 18.71 -12.12 -1.52
C ALA A 219 18.76 -12.31 -3.04
N GLU A 220 17.85 -13.11 -3.59
CA GLU A 220 17.66 -13.35 -5.02
C GLU A 220 16.74 -12.31 -5.67
N GLY A 221 16.06 -11.48 -4.87
CA GLY A 221 15.11 -10.46 -5.33
C GLY A 221 13.65 -10.94 -5.38
N GLU A 222 13.38 -12.17 -4.93
CA GLU A 222 12.03 -12.73 -4.90
C GLU A 222 11.19 -12.10 -3.79
N ARG A 223 9.90 -11.89 -4.04
CA ARG A 223 8.98 -11.29 -3.06
C ARG A 223 8.79 -12.23 -1.87
N ILE A 224 8.91 -11.69 -0.66
CA ILE A 224 8.45 -12.32 0.58
C ILE A 224 7.20 -11.56 1.04
N VAL A 225 6.16 -12.27 1.47
CA VAL A 225 4.90 -11.71 1.96
C VAL A 225 4.71 -12.02 3.45
N GLY A 226 3.91 -11.21 4.14
CA GLY A 226 3.57 -11.43 5.55
C GLY A 226 4.70 -11.15 6.53
N ALA A 227 5.65 -10.31 6.13
CA ALA A 227 6.70 -9.84 6.99
C ALA A 227 6.11 -8.96 8.12
N PRO A 228 6.52 -9.14 9.39
CA PRO A 228 5.99 -8.38 10.52
C PRO A 228 6.61 -6.98 10.56
N ILE A 229 6.13 -6.08 9.69
CA ILE A 229 6.69 -4.72 9.57
C ILE A 229 6.32 -3.89 10.80
N GLU A 230 7.32 -3.32 11.46
CA GLU A 230 7.13 -2.30 12.48
C GLU A 230 7.12 -0.92 11.82
N TRP A 231 6.02 -0.18 11.98
CA TRP A 231 5.83 1.14 11.38
C TRP A 231 5.99 2.27 12.40
N SER A 232 6.57 3.39 11.99
CA SER A 232 6.68 4.61 12.79
C SER A 232 6.52 5.87 11.96
N LEU A 233 5.77 6.84 12.47
CA LEU A 233 5.74 8.21 11.94
C LEU A 233 6.79 9.05 12.69
N THR A 234 7.94 9.29 12.07
CA THR A 234 9.08 9.95 12.73
C THR A 234 9.06 11.47 12.58
N ARG A 235 8.35 11.99 11.57
CA ARG A 235 8.09 13.42 11.35
C ARG A 235 6.70 13.63 10.73
N GLY A 236 6.10 14.79 11.00
CA GLY A 236 4.80 15.19 10.46
C GLY A 236 3.67 14.91 11.45
N VAL A 237 2.43 15.19 11.03
CA VAL A 237 1.23 14.90 11.82
C VAL A 237 0.18 14.35 10.86
N LEU A 238 0.01 13.03 10.89
CA LEU A 238 -0.94 12.26 10.09
C LEU A 238 -1.68 11.28 10.99
N ASP A 239 -2.92 10.95 10.67
CA ASP A 239 -3.56 9.76 11.21
C ASP A 239 -2.91 8.55 10.54
N VAL A 240 -2.51 7.57 11.35
CA VAL A 240 -1.80 6.37 10.88
C VAL A 240 -2.51 5.12 11.37
N ARG A 241 -2.75 4.18 10.47
CA ARG A 241 -3.32 2.87 10.80
C ARG A 241 -2.58 1.80 10.03
N VAL A 242 -2.11 0.78 10.74
CA VAL A 242 -1.56 -0.41 10.09
C VAL A 242 -2.75 -1.24 9.61
N ALA A 243 -2.84 -1.48 8.30
CA ALA A 243 -3.85 -2.36 7.72
C ALA A 243 -3.39 -3.80 7.86
N ASP A 244 -4.29 -4.73 8.17
CA ASP A 244 -3.99 -6.15 8.13
C ASP A 244 -3.76 -6.58 6.67
N PRO A 245 -2.67 -7.31 6.34
CA PRO A 245 -1.83 -8.12 7.23
C PRO A 245 -0.56 -7.44 7.80
N GLY A 246 -0.39 -6.12 7.64
CA GLY A 246 0.69 -5.34 8.25
C GLY A 246 1.74 -4.81 7.27
N ASP A 247 1.63 -5.16 5.98
CA ASP A 247 2.50 -4.67 4.91
C ASP A 247 2.05 -3.31 4.33
N VAL A 248 0.94 -2.76 4.80
CA VAL A 248 0.40 -1.46 4.40
C VAL A 248 0.15 -0.58 5.63
N LEU A 249 0.69 0.64 5.58
CA LEU A 249 0.36 1.72 6.51
C LEU A 249 -0.62 2.68 5.84
N SER A 250 -1.88 2.71 6.27
CA SER A 250 -2.85 3.71 5.85
C SER A 250 -2.57 5.06 6.52
N LEU A 251 -2.67 6.13 5.74
CA LEU A 251 -2.41 7.51 6.14
C LEU A 251 -3.63 8.38 5.85
N ALA A 252 -3.91 9.34 6.74
CA ALA A 252 -4.87 10.40 6.45
C ALA A 252 -4.43 11.76 7.03
N ASP A 253 -4.52 12.82 6.23
CA ASP A 253 -4.24 14.20 6.64
C ASP A 253 -5.44 14.83 7.38
N THR A 254 -5.94 14.14 8.41
CA THR A 254 -7.09 14.58 9.22
C THR A 254 -6.67 15.25 10.53
N CYS A 255 -5.38 15.22 10.88
CA CYS A 255 -4.89 15.78 12.13
C CYS A 255 -4.67 17.30 12.10
N ARG A 256 -4.70 17.91 10.92
CA ARG A 256 -4.57 19.36 10.74
C ARG A 256 -5.75 19.87 9.92
N ALA A 257 -6.31 21.02 10.32
CA ALA A 257 -7.33 21.68 9.52
C ALA A 257 -6.76 22.05 8.13
N SER A 258 -7.61 22.10 7.11
CA SER A 258 -7.23 22.67 5.82
C SER A 258 -6.79 24.14 5.98
N PRO A 259 -5.88 24.64 5.13
CA PRO A 259 -5.60 26.07 5.12
C PRO A 259 -6.86 26.86 4.73
N ASP A 260 -7.02 28.07 5.26
CA ASP A 260 -8.23 28.88 5.04
C ASP A 260 -8.27 29.52 3.64
N GLU A 261 -7.12 30.00 3.14
CA GLU A 261 -7.04 30.83 1.92
C GLU A 261 -6.02 30.30 0.91
N ASP A 262 -4.78 30.07 1.34
CA ASP A 262 -3.67 29.72 0.45
C ASP A 262 -3.25 28.25 0.59
N PRO A 263 -2.89 27.56 -0.50
CA PRO A 263 -2.28 26.24 -0.42
C PRO A 263 -1.04 26.21 0.47
N GLU A 264 -0.91 25.19 1.32
CA GLU A 264 0.18 25.04 2.29
C GLU A 264 1.00 23.78 1.98
N PRO A 265 2.34 23.86 1.80
CA PRO A 265 3.16 22.66 1.69
C PRO A 265 3.17 21.89 3.02
N ARG A 266 3.04 20.58 2.95
CA ARG A 266 3.07 19.65 4.08
C ARG A 266 4.01 18.50 3.78
N GLY A 267 4.46 17.85 4.85
CA GLY A 267 5.28 16.67 4.73
C GLY A 267 5.28 15.82 5.99
N ALA A 268 5.66 14.57 5.80
CA ALA A 268 5.78 13.55 6.83
C ALA A 268 6.92 12.60 6.49
N THR A 269 7.52 11.98 7.51
CA THR A 269 8.52 10.93 7.31
C THR A 269 8.00 9.67 7.99
N VAL A 270 7.85 8.61 7.20
CA VAL A 270 7.47 7.28 7.69
C VAL A 270 8.72 6.41 7.69
N GLU A 271 8.93 5.69 8.78
CA GLU A 271 9.96 4.67 8.93
C GLU A 271 9.29 3.30 9.08
N ALA A 272 9.90 2.30 8.48
CA ALA A 272 9.52 0.90 8.61
C ALA A 272 10.75 0.06 8.94
N SER A 273 10.57 -0.97 9.77
CA SER A 273 11.64 -1.90 10.08
C SER A 273 11.16 -3.35 10.12
N VAL A 274 12.06 -4.26 9.73
CA VAL A 274 11.85 -5.72 9.78
C VAL A 274 13.21 -6.41 9.68
N ALA A 275 13.43 -7.52 10.40
CA ALA A 275 14.68 -8.29 10.35
C ALA A 275 15.96 -7.45 10.58
N GLY A 276 15.87 -6.32 11.29
CA GLY A 276 16.98 -5.37 11.47
C GLY A 276 17.27 -4.46 10.26
N LEU A 277 16.51 -4.59 9.17
CA LEU A 277 16.44 -3.60 8.10
C LEU A 277 15.59 -2.42 8.56
N VAL A 278 16.02 -1.21 8.22
CA VAL A 278 15.28 0.03 8.50
C VAL A 278 15.29 0.86 7.23
N THR A 279 14.11 1.25 6.77
CA THR A 279 13.91 2.11 5.59
C THR A 279 12.97 3.25 5.96
N SER A 280 13.23 4.44 5.43
CA SER A 280 12.37 5.60 5.62
C SER A 280 11.97 6.21 4.28
N ILE A 281 10.77 6.77 4.22
CA ILE A 281 10.28 7.54 3.09
C ILE A 281 9.79 8.91 3.55
N ASP A 282 10.23 9.94 2.83
CA ASP A 282 9.71 11.30 2.97
C ASP A 282 8.52 11.48 2.03
N LEU A 283 7.41 11.92 2.59
CA LEU A 283 6.17 12.20 1.91
C LEU A 283 5.99 13.70 1.86
N GLU A 284 5.71 14.23 0.68
CA GLU A 284 5.46 15.65 0.47
C GLU A 284 4.15 15.82 -0.30
N TRP A 285 3.32 16.76 0.17
CA TRP A 285 2.09 17.15 -0.51
C TRP A 285 1.82 18.62 -0.27
N THR A 286 0.89 19.19 -1.02
CA THR A 286 0.33 20.50 -0.69
C THR A 286 -1.04 20.25 -0.08
N ALA A 287 -1.47 20.96 0.96
CA ALA A 287 -2.86 20.97 1.40
C ALA A 287 -3.57 22.17 0.77
N VAL A 288 -4.82 22.01 0.33
CA VAL A 288 -5.59 23.12 -0.28
C VAL A 288 -6.82 23.47 0.57
N PRO A 289 -7.34 24.71 0.45
CA PRO A 289 -8.53 25.10 1.18
C PRO A 289 -9.74 24.20 0.91
N GLY A 290 -10.43 23.82 2.00
CA GLY A 290 -11.67 23.04 1.95
C GLY A 290 -11.53 21.54 1.67
N GLU A 291 -10.30 20.99 1.59
CA GLU A 291 -10.07 19.56 1.34
C GLU A 291 -10.47 18.67 2.53
N VAL A 292 -10.11 19.11 3.73
CA VAL A 292 -10.43 18.50 5.03
C VAL A 292 -11.17 19.53 5.89
N PRO A 293 -12.52 19.46 5.97
CA PRO A 293 -13.33 20.51 6.55
C PRO A 293 -13.26 20.58 8.08
N VAL A 294 -12.96 19.47 8.76
CA VAL A 294 -12.83 19.42 10.23
C VAL A 294 -11.72 18.43 10.61
N PRO A 295 -10.69 18.85 11.35
CA PRO A 295 -9.69 17.91 11.85
C PRO A 295 -10.28 16.95 12.87
N ASP A 296 -9.88 15.69 12.82
CA ASP A 296 -10.30 14.68 13.79
C ASP A 296 -9.54 14.84 15.10
N SER A 297 -10.03 15.76 15.93
CA SER A 297 -9.47 16.04 17.27
C SER A 297 -9.67 14.89 18.27
N THR A 298 -10.47 13.88 17.93
CA THR A 298 -10.74 12.72 18.79
C THR A 298 -9.79 11.56 18.51
N ASN A 299 -9.08 11.61 17.39
CA ASN A 299 -8.15 10.57 17.02
C ASN A 299 -6.89 10.64 17.88
N PRO A 300 -6.56 9.61 18.68
CA PRO A 300 -5.38 9.60 19.54
C PRO A 300 -4.08 9.77 18.75
N ASN A 301 -4.04 9.36 17.48
CA ASN A 301 -2.89 9.55 16.58
C ASN A 301 -2.65 11.03 16.25
N CYS A 302 -3.69 11.87 16.32
CA CYS A 302 -3.59 13.30 16.13
C CYS A 302 -3.21 14.05 17.42
N VAL A 303 -3.26 13.39 18.58
CA VAL A 303 -2.97 13.99 19.89
C VAL A 303 -1.51 13.71 20.27
N GLY A 304 -0.55 14.23 19.50
CA GLY A 304 0.84 13.82 19.75
C GLY A 304 1.96 14.47 18.94
N SER A 305 2.09 15.81 18.94
CA SER A 305 3.41 16.47 18.78
C SER A 305 3.45 17.97 19.11
N SER A 306 2.45 18.52 19.81
CA SER A 306 2.52 19.91 20.29
C SER A 306 3.34 20.01 21.59
N CYS A 307 4.64 19.70 21.51
CA CYS A 307 5.57 20.57 22.22
C CYS A 307 5.57 21.92 21.49
N SER A 308 4.57 22.75 21.81
CA SER A 308 4.67 24.17 21.47
C SER A 308 5.82 24.72 22.30
N CYS A 309 6.99 24.83 21.68
CA CYS A 309 7.96 25.84 22.07
C CYS A 309 7.32 27.19 21.72
N SER A 310 6.32 27.59 22.51
CA SER A 310 5.90 28.97 22.59
C SER A 310 7.12 29.74 23.07
N THR A 311 7.78 30.43 22.14
CA THR A 311 8.70 31.51 22.46
C THR A 311 7.91 32.80 22.73
N ASP A 312 6.84 32.70 23.53
CA ASP A 312 6.20 33.84 24.18
C ASP A 312 6.53 33.80 25.66
N ALA A 313 7.83 33.84 25.97
CA ALA A 313 8.29 34.43 27.21
C ALA A 313 8.64 35.88 26.90
N GLU A 314 7.65 36.77 27.03
CA GLU A 314 7.94 38.18 27.27
C GLU A 314 8.91 38.28 28.46
N PRO A 315 9.99 39.07 28.36
CA PRO A 315 11.00 39.15 29.40
C PRO A 315 10.51 40.05 30.53
N GLU A 316 9.59 39.58 31.35
CA GLU A 316 9.33 40.21 32.64
C GLU A 316 10.41 39.79 33.65
N GLY A 317 11.47 40.60 33.71
CA GLY A 317 12.21 40.82 34.95
C GLY A 317 13.30 39.82 35.32
N SER A 318 14.35 39.72 34.50
CA SER A 318 15.62 39.07 34.94
C SER A 318 16.81 40.03 34.93
N LEU A 319 16.62 41.22 35.54
CA LEU A 319 17.73 42.07 35.97
C LEU A 319 18.47 41.49 37.20
N ALA A 320 17.89 40.51 37.87
CA ALA A 320 18.48 39.83 39.03
C ALA A 320 19.48 38.70 38.65
N ALA A 321 19.32 38.04 37.49
CA ALA A 321 20.21 36.94 37.10
C ALA A 321 21.54 37.42 36.49
N ALA A 322 21.57 38.59 35.85
CA ALA A 322 22.79 39.18 35.29
C ALA A 322 23.77 39.70 36.38
N LEU A 323 23.28 39.99 37.60
CA LEU A 323 24.11 40.41 38.74
C LEU A 323 24.72 39.23 39.51
N GLY A 324 24.17 38.02 39.40
CA GLY A 324 24.68 36.82 40.08
C GLY A 324 25.96 36.25 39.45
N LEU A 325 26.16 36.41 38.14
CA LEU A 325 27.29 35.82 37.41
C LEU A 325 28.57 36.67 37.43
N LEU A 326 28.50 37.94 37.84
CA LEU A 326 29.68 38.81 37.97
C LEU A 326 30.44 38.64 39.29
N LEU A 327 29.85 37.99 40.31
CA LEU A 327 30.50 37.77 41.61
C LEU A 327 31.29 36.45 41.70
N LEU A 328 31.09 35.51 40.77
CA LEU A 328 31.83 34.24 40.75
C LEU A 328 33.17 34.31 39.98
N GLY A 329 33.45 35.43 39.29
CA GLY A 329 34.67 35.64 38.50
C GLY A 329 35.90 36.16 39.27
N LEU A 330 35.75 36.65 40.50
CA LEU A 330 36.84 37.30 41.24
C LEU A 330 37.51 36.42 42.32
N GLY A 331 37.02 35.19 42.55
CA GLY A 331 37.50 34.32 43.64
C GLY A 331 38.65 33.36 43.28
N ARG A 332 39.01 33.21 41.99
CA ARG A 332 39.92 32.11 41.56
C ARG A 332 41.26 32.61 41.02
N ARG A 333 41.96 33.42 41.83
CA ARG A 333 43.38 33.77 41.61
C ARG A 333 44.17 33.59 42.90
N ARG A 334 44.69 32.38 43.13
CA ARG A 334 45.98 32.10 43.80
C ARG A 334 46.17 30.60 44.06
N ARG A 335 46.94 29.93 43.21
CA ARG A 335 48.23 29.32 43.58
C ARG A 335 48.87 28.66 42.34
N SER A 336 50.01 29.22 41.96
CA SER A 336 51.11 28.52 41.29
C SER A 336 51.72 27.51 42.30
N SER A 337 52.61 26.57 41.99
CA SER A 337 53.52 26.28 40.88
C SER A 337 53.82 24.76 40.94
N ASP A 338 54.46 24.26 39.88
CA ASP A 338 55.42 23.13 39.81
C ASP A 338 54.98 22.15 38.70
N ALA A 339 55.51 22.23 37.47
CA ALA A 339 56.90 21.98 37.01
C ALA A 339 57.28 20.49 37.04
N GLN A 340 57.28 19.84 35.87
CA GLN A 340 58.29 18.90 35.30
C GLN A 340 57.62 18.13 34.14
N VAL A 341 58.03 18.25 32.87
CA VAL A 341 59.22 17.63 32.21
C VAL A 341 59.16 16.10 32.42
N SER A 342 59.04 15.20 31.44
CA SER A 342 59.62 15.11 30.08
C SER A 342 58.92 13.99 29.26
N PRO A 343 59.27 13.79 27.98
CA PRO A 343 58.52 12.99 27.01
C PRO A 343 59.05 11.56 26.83
N GLY A 344 58.24 10.76 26.14
CA GLY A 344 58.72 9.66 25.29
C GLY A 344 58.21 8.29 25.69
N ARG A 345 57.58 7.57 24.76
CA ARG A 345 58.28 6.52 23.98
C ARG A 345 57.39 6.00 22.85
N LYS A 346 58.01 5.87 21.68
CA LYS A 346 57.54 5.15 20.50
C LYS A 346 57.72 3.63 20.65
N ARG A 347 57.01 2.91 19.77
CA ARG A 347 57.22 1.53 19.25
C ARG A 347 56.77 0.40 20.20
N SER A 348 56.14 -0.68 19.72
CA SER A 348 56.03 -1.24 18.36
C SER A 348 54.64 -1.83 18.14
#